data_AF-W0PIB5-F1
#
_entry.id   AF-W0PIB5-F1
#
_cell.length_a   1.000
_cell.length_b   1.000
_cell.length_c   1.000
_cell.angle_alpha   90.00
_cell.angle_beta   90.00
_cell.angle_gamma   90.00
#
_symmetry.space_group_name_H-M   'P 1'
#
loop_
_entity.id
_entity.type
_entity.pdbx_description
1 polymer ?
#
loop_
_entity_poly.entity_id
_entity_poly.type
_entity_poly.pdbx_seq_one_letter_code
_entity_poly.pdbx_strand_id
1 'polypeptide(L)'
;MYIEKKLNFRQFIFDASRGLGCVVSEGLEYVLDNDIDDPNEFDNVTFIIGGHESSTLRPQKFVELMQVVSDSYIREYPRDKEFINQSMNMLKKRYQHFNCGE
;
A
#
# COMPACT_ATOMS: atom_id res chain seq x y z
N MET A 1 15.80 -26.33 0.11
CA MET A 1 14.40 -26.08 0.51
C MET A 1 14.22 -24.57 0.57
N TYR A 2 13.59 -23.98 -0.44
CA TYR A 2 13.30 -22.54 -0.41
C TYR A 2 12.23 -22.32 0.66
N ILE A 3 12.55 -21.52 1.68
CA ILE A 3 11.55 -21.07 2.63
C ILE A 3 10.66 -20.11 1.86
N GLU A 4 9.43 -20.51 1.55
CA GLU A 4 8.41 -19.63 1.01
C GLU A 4 8.26 -18.46 1.99
N LYS A 5 8.77 -17.29 1.59
CA LYS A 5 8.64 -16.07 2.39
C LYS A 5 7.20 -15.60 2.23
N LYS A 6 6.31 -16.13 3.06
CA LYS A 6 4.90 -15.78 3.04
C LYS A 6 4.75 -14.29 3.34
N LEU A 7 4.09 -13.55 2.45
CA LEU A 7 3.74 -12.16 2.71
C LEU A 7 2.86 -12.09 3.96
N ASN A 8 3.20 -11.18 4.86
CA ASN A 8 2.46 -10.94 6.09
C ASN A 8 1.64 -9.67 5.91
N PHE A 9 0.32 -9.75 6.10
CA PHE A 9 -0.58 -8.61 5.93
C PHE A 9 -0.25 -7.44 6.87
N ARG A 10 0.23 -7.72 8.10
CA ARG A 10 0.70 -6.67 9.02
C ARG A 10 1.90 -5.93 8.43
N GLN A 11 2.86 -6.66 7.89
CA GLN A 11 4.05 -6.07 7.28
C GLN A 11 3.65 -5.29 6.02
N PHE A 12 2.79 -5.85 5.19
CA PHE A 12 2.23 -5.22 4.00
C PHE A 12 1.64 -3.84 4.28
N ILE A 13 0.72 -3.73 5.26
CA ILE A 13 0.09 -2.43 5.54
C ILE A 13 1.03 -1.46 6.25
N PHE A 14 1.96 -1.99 7.05
CA PHE A 14 3.00 -1.17 7.68
C PHE A 14 3.95 -0.59 6.65
N ASP A 15 4.36 -1.36 5.65
CA ASP A 15 5.21 -0.91 4.54
C ASP A 15 4.51 0.16 3.70
N ALA A 16 3.24 -0.07 3.33
CA ALA A 16 2.44 0.93 2.64
C ALA A 16 2.34 2.24 3.45
N SER A 17 2.18 2.16 4.78
CA SER A 17 2.14 3.35 5.65
C SER A 17 3.43 4.16 5.67
N ARG A 18 4.55 3.53 5.27
CA ARG A 18 5.87 4.15 5.11
C ARG A 18 6.16 4.56 3.68
N GLY A 19 5.20 4.48 2.77
CA GLY A 19 5.38 4.83 1.36
C GLY A 19 6.16 3.78 0.57
N LEU A 20 6.20 2.53 1.05
CA LEU A 20 6.84 1.42 0.37
C LEU A 20 5.81 0.55 -0.35
N GLY A 21 6.11 0.25 -1.60
CA GLY A 21 5.36 -0.62 -2.48
C GLY A 21 5.35 -2.06 -2.01
N CYS A 22 4.66 -2.91 -2.77
CA CYS A 22 4.67 -4.34 -2.51
C CYS A 22 4.98 -5.10 -3.80
N VAL A 23 6.09 -5.84 -3.76
CA VAL A 23 6.44 -6.81 -4.80
C VAL A 23 5.97 -8.18 -4.37
N VAL A 24 4.93 -8.69 -5.03
CA VAL A 24 4.38 -10.03 -4.75
C VAL A 24 5.20 -11.10 -5.48
N SER A 25 5.51 -10.81 -6.73
CA SER A 25 6.40 -11.58 -7.59
C SER A 25 6.94 -10.67 -8.69
N GLU A 26 7.94 -11.13 -9.44
CA GLU A 26 8.40 -10.41 -10.63
C GLU A 26 7.21 -10.08 -11.55
N GLY A 27 7.08 -8.79 -11.90
CA GLY A 27 6.00 -8.28 -12.75
C GLY A 27 4.62 -8.21 -12.08
N LEU A 28 4.50 -8.42 -10.76
CA LEU A 28 3.25 -8.19 -10.01
C LEU A 28 3.54 -7.38 -8.74
N GLU A 29 3.31 -6.07 -8.83
CA GLU A 29 3.65 -5.14 -7.78
C GLU A 29 2.83 -3.84 -7.84
N TYR A 30 2.94 -3.03 -6.80
CA TYR A 30 2.60 -1.61 -6.85
C TYR A 30 3.73 -0.78 -6.26
N VAL A 31 3.84 0.45 -6.73
CA VAL A 31 4.91 1.40 -6.40
C VAL A 31 4.32 2.60 -5.65
N LEU A 32 5.00 3.02 -4.59
CA LEU A 32 4.68 4.18 -3.77
C LEU A 32 5.84 5.19 -3.79
N ASP A 33 5.64 6.32 -3.10
CA ASP A 33 6.50 7.49 -3.16
C ASP A 33 7.94 7.29 -2.66
N ASN A 34 8.21 6.29 -1.81
CA ASN A 34 9.60 5.97 -1.42
C ASN A 34 10.27 4.91 -2.31
N ASP A 35 9.55 4.35 -3.28
CA ASP A 35 10.14 3.43 -4.26
C ASP A 35 10.66 4.16 -5.50
N ILE A 36 10.30 5.43 -5.67
CA ILE A 36 10.76 6.28 -6.78
C ILE A 36 11.99 7.12 -6.35
N ASP A 37 12.80 7.52 -7.33
CA ASP A 37 14.06 8.23 -7.09
C ASP A 37 13.87 9.61 -6.43
N ASP A 38 12.87 10.38 -6.88
CA ASP A 38 12.45 11.64 -6.26
C ASP A 38 11.00 11.54 -5.79
N PRO A 39 10.74 11.45 -4.47
CA PRO A 39 9.38 11.41 -3.92
C PRO A 39 8.47 12.59 -4.32
N ASN A 40 9.04 13.72 -4.76
CA ASN A 40 8.25 14.87 -5.23
C ASN A 40 7.62 14.63 -6.60
N GLU A 41 8.09 13.65 -7.37
CA GLU A 41 7.51 13.24 -8.65
C GLU A 41 6.31 12.28 -8.47
N PHE A 42 6.04 11.85 -7.23
CA PHE A 42 4.93 10.95 -6.95
C PHE A 42 3.58 11.68 -7.10
N ASP A 43 2.81 11.28 -8.11
CA ASP A 43 1.46 11.79 -8.35
C ASP A 43 0.38 10.71 -8.19
N ASN A 44 0.70 9.45 -8.48
CA ASN A 44 -0.20 8.31 -8.44
C ASN A 44 0.52 7.03 -7.98
N VAL A 45 -0.27 6.11 -7.43
CA VAL A 45 0.12 4.73 -7.19
C VAL A 45 0.05 3.98 -8.52
N THR A 46 1.18 3.47 -8.97
CA THR A 46 1.28 2.67 -10.19
C THR A 46 1.25 1.19 -9.85
N PHE A 47 0.43 0.43 -10.56
CA PHE A 47 0.37 -1.02 -10.48
C PHE A 47 1.11 -1.61 -11.67
N ILE A 48 1.88 -2.66 -11.45
CA ILE A 48 2.59 -3.39 -12.49
C ILE A 48 2.02 -4.80 -12.53
N ILE A 49 1.55 -5.21 -13.71
CA ILE A 49 0.94 -6.52 -13.93
C ILE A 49 1.52 -7.13 -15.20
N GLY A 50 2.15 -8.30 -15.07
CA GLY A 50 2.86 -8.96 -16.17
C GLY A 50 4.10 -8.21 -16.65
N GLY A 51 4.71 -7.37 -15.80
CA GLY A 51 5.86 -6.54 -16.16
C GLY A 51 5.51 -5.27 -16.94
N HIS A 52 4.22 -4.92 -17.02
CA HIS A 52 3.75 -3.70 -17.66
C HIS A 52 3.10 -2.78 -16.62
N GLU A 53 3.35 -1.48 -16.72
CA GLU A 53 2.53 -0.48 -16.02
C GLU A 53 1.07 -0.66 -16.45
N SER A 54 0.22 -0.71 -15.44
CA SER A 54 -1.22 -0.92 -15.56
C SER A 54 -1.96 0.34 -15.14
N SER A 55 -3.23 0.19 -14.78
CA SER A 55 -4.03 1.28 -14.21
C SER A 55 -3.34 1.90 -13.00
N THR A 56 -3.52 3.20 -12.81
CA THR A 56 -3.01 3.95 -11.66
C THR A 56 -4.15 4.39 -10.74
N LEU A 57 -3.82 4.67 -9.48
CA LEU A 57 -4.75 5.27 -8.53
C LEU A 57 -4.18 6.55 -7.94
N ARG A 58 -5.01 7.58 -7.81
CA ARG A 58 -4.67 8.72 -6.97
C ARG A 58 -4.40 8.24 -5.54
N PRO A 59 -3.48 8.87 -4.79
CA PRO A 59 -3.09 8.42 -3.46
C PRO A 59 -4.26 8.24 -2.50
N GLN A 60 -5.27 9.11 -2.57
CA GLN A 60 -6.48 9.00 -1.75
C GLN A 60 -7.32 7.77 -2.08
N LYS A 61 -7.45 7.42 -3.37
CA LYS A 61 -8.15 6.20 -3.78
C LYS A 61 -7.39 4.94 -3.38
N PHE A 62 -6.07 5.01 -3.35
CA PHE A 62 -5.27 3.94 -2.76
C PHE A 62 -5.51 3.80 -1.26
N VAL A 63 -5.57 4.90 -0.50
CA VAL A 63 -5.90 4.87 0.95
C VAL A 63 -7.28 4.26 1.19
N GLU A 64 -8.29 4.62 0.39
CA GLU A 64 -9.64 4.04 0.44
C GLU A 64 -9.60 2.51 0.17
N LEU A 65 -8.88 2.08 -0.86
CA LEU A 65 -8.71 0.66 -1.19
C LEU A 65 -8.06 -0.10 -0.02
N MET A 66 -6.98 0.43 0.54
CA MET A 66 -6.30 -0.18 1.69
C MET A 66 -7.18 -0.27 2.93
N GLN A 67 -8.09 0.70 3.14
CA GLN A 67 -9.08 0.63 4.22
C GLN A 67 -10.04 -0.54 4.00
N VAL A 68 -10.58 -0.73 2.80
CA VAL A 68 -11.50 -1.84 2.49
C VAL A 68 -10.84 -3.19 2.73
N VAL A 69 -9.60 -3.37 2.26
CA VAL A 69 -8.85 -4.62 2.44
C VAL A 69 -8.55 -4.84 3.92
N SER A 70 -8.12 -3.80 4.64
CA SER A 70 -7.79 -3.86 6.07
C SER A 70 -9.00 -4.18 6.94
N ASP A 71 -10.16 -3.57 6.66
CA ASP A 71 -11.41 -3.86 7.37
C ASP A 71 -11.83 -5.32 7.19
N SER A 72 -11.64 -5.86 5.97
CA SER A 72 -11.90 -7.28 5.72
C SER A 72 -10.94 -8.19 6.46
N TYR A 73 -9.65 -7.86 6.49
CA TYR A 73 -8.66 -8.63 7.24
C TYR A 73 -8.94 -8.63 8.75
N ILE A 74 -9.26 -7.47 9.33
CA ILE A 74 -9.54 -7.33 10.77
C ILE A 74 -10.72 -8.17 11.23
N ARG A 75 -11.76 -8.35 10.38
CA ARG A 75 -12.91 -9.21 10.70
C ARG A 75 -12.50 -10.65 10.95
N GLU A 76 -11.56 -11.17 10.17
CA GLU A 76 -11.03 -12.53 10.31
C GLU A 76 -9.93 -12.61 11.39
N TYR A 77 -9.17 -11.54 11.60
CA TYR A 77 -8.02 -11.48 12.53
C TYR A 77 -8.15 -10.34 13.55
N PRO A 78 -9.13 -10.39 14.47
CA PRO A 78 -9.41 -9.28 15.39
C PRO A 78 -8.27 -8.95 16.36
N ARG A 79 -7.35 -9.90 16.61
CA ARG A 79 -6.15 -9.67 17.43
C ARG A 79 -5.17 -8.66 16.81
N ASP A 80 -5.19 -8.51 15.49
CA ASP A 80 -4.31 -7.59 14.78
C ASP A 80 -4.92 -6.19 14.63
N LYS A 81 -6.18 -5.98 15.04
CA LYS A 81 -6.96 -4.75 14.82
C LYS A 81 -6.23 -3.47 15.21
N GLU A 82 -5.62 -3.44 16.39
CA GLU A 82 -4.92 -2.25 16.90
C GLU A 82 -3.75 -1.88 16.00
N PHE A 83 -2.91 -2.87 15.67
CA PHE A 83 -1.75 -2.69 14.80
C PHE A 83 -2.18 -2.21 13.40
N ILE A 84 -3.16 -2.87 12.78
CA ILE A 84 -3.64 -2.52 11.44
C ILE A 84 -4.24 -1.10 11.43
N ASN A 85 -5.04 -0.74 12.44
CA ASN A 85 -5.61 0.61 12.55
C ASN A 85 -4.52 1.68 12.73
N GLN A 86 -3.47 1.38 13.50
CA GLN A 86 -2.35 2.29 13.67
C GLN A 86 -1.60 2.52 12.34
N SER A 87 -1.33 1.46 11.59
CA SER A 87 -0.73 1.55 10.25
C SER A 87 -1.63 2.29 9.26
N MET A 88 -2.95 2.02 9.26
CA MET A 88 -3.90 2.75 8.41
C MET A 88 -3.97 4.25 8.73
N ASN A 89 -3.87 4.63 10.01
CA ASN A 89 -3.82 6.03 10.41
C ASN A 89 -2.53 6.72 9.96
N MET A 90 -1.39 6.01 9.99
CA MET A 90 -0.13 6.51 9.43
C MET A 90 -0.22 6.68 7.91
N LEU A 91 -0.79 5.71 7.21
CA LEU A 91 -1.02 5.75 5.76
C LEU A 91 -1.89 6.95 5.36
N LYS A 92 -3.01 7.17 6.07
CA LYS A 92 -3.89 8.34 5.85
C LYS A 92 -3.14 9.65 6.04
N LYS A 93 -2.36 9.77 7.12
CA LYS A 93 -1.56 10.98 7.41
C LYS A 93 -0.52 11.25 6.34
N ARG A 94 0.15 10.21 5.82
CA ARG A 94 1.16 10.34 4.76
C ARG A 94 0.58 11.00 3.52
N TYR A 95 -0.57 10.49 3.06
CA TYR A 95 -1.15 10.95 1.80
C TYR A 95 -2.18 12.07 1.94
N GLN A 96 -2.43 12.58 3.15
CA GLN A 96 -3.47 13.59 3.42
C GLN A 96 -3.36 14.87 2.56
N HIS A 97 -2.15 15.21 2.11
CA HIS A 97 -1.88 16.41 1.32
C HIS A 97 -2.30 16.28 -0.16
N PHE A 98 -2.53 15.06 -0.64
CA PHE A 98 -3.07 14.80 -1.98
C PHE A 98 -4.59 15.05 -2.10
N ASN A 99 -5.22 15.64 -1.08
CA ASN A 99 -6.63 16.05 -1.08
C ASN A 99 -6.89 17.43 -1.71
N CYS A 100 -5.85 18.19 -2.06
CA CYS A 100 -5.99 19.53 -2.64
C CYS A 100 -5.89 19.47 -4.18
N GLY A 101 -6.98 19.09 -4.85
CA GLY A 101 -7.06 19.08 -6.31
C GLY A 101 -8.42 18.63 -6.83
N GLU A 102 -9.43 19.49 -6.65
CA GLU A 102 -10.52 19.65 -7.62
C GLU A 102 -10.12 20.68 -8.66
#